data_AF-A0AA38YZG3-F1
#
_entry.id   AF-A0AA38YZG3-F1
#
_cell.length_a   1.000
_cell.length_b   1.000
_cell.length_c   1.000
_cell.angle_alpha   90.00
_cell.angle_beta   90.00
_cell.angle_gamma   90.00
#
_symmetry.space_group_name_H-M   'P 1'
#
loop_
_entity.id
_entity.type
_entity.pdbx_description
1 polymer ?
#
loop_
_entity_poly.entity_id
_entity_poly.type
_entity_poly.pdbx_seq_one_letter_code
_entity_poly.pdbx_strand_id
1 'polypeptide(L)'
;MSLRGLYYLQSLPTTSVEKPILPTGTAHKPLKIPKKPPVKIEYPLNCSAGNLTRTCPRNYPTAVSPEDPDRPSAPECPHYFRWIYGDLRPWMKSGITREMVERAKRTATFKLVILKGRAYVEKYQRAFQTRDVFTLWGILQLLRRYPGKVPDLELMFDCVDWPVIISKDYHGPNATAPPPLFRYCGDDATLDIVFPDWSFWGWPEINIKPWESLLKDLKEGNKRSKWMEREPYAYWKGNPAVAATRLDLLKCNVSDQQDWNARVYTQDWIRESQEGYKQSDLASQCIHRYKIYIEGSAWSVSQKYILACDSVTLLVNPHYYDFFTRSLMPVHHYWPIREDDKCRSIKFAVDWGNRHKQKAQSIGKAASDFIQEDLKMDNVYDYMFHLLNEYAKLLKFKPTVPEKAVELCSERMGCGAEGLKKKFMMESMVKYPMDASPCTMPPPFSPLELQTFLKRKVNSIKQVEAWEKKFWENQYT
;
A
#
# COMPACT_ATOMS: atom_id res chain seq x y z
N MET A 1 5.84 65.33 2.40
CA MET A 1 5.95 65.86 1.03
C MET A 1 5.33 64.86 0.07
N SER A 2 4.43 65.36 -0.77
CA SER A 2 3.56 64.64 -1.73
C SER A 2 4.24 64.58 -3.11
N LEU A 3 3.82 63.62 -3.96
CA LEU A 3 3.65 63.67 -5.44
C LEU A 3 3.32 62.20 -5.87
N ARG A 4 2.15 61.76 -6.36
CA ARG A 4 1.15 62.16 -7.38
C ARG A 4 1.63 62.16 -8.85
N GLY A 5 0.94 61.34 -9.67
CA GLY A 5 0.88 61.31 -11.14
C GLY A 5 0.34 59.94 -11.59
N LEU A 6 -0.97 59.68 -11.76
CA LEU A 6 -1.97 60.12 -12.76
C LEU A 6 -1.56 59.90 -14.22
N TYR A 7 -2.15 58.88 -14.85
CA TYR A 7 -2.43 58.84 -16.29
C TYR A 7 -3.93 58.66 -16.51
N TYR A 8 -4.50 59.64 -17.20
CA TYR A 8 -5.87 59.70 -17.74
C TYR A 8 -5.88 59.02 -19.12
N LEU A 9 -7.02 58.46 -19.53
CA LEU A 9 -7.53 58.57 -20.90
C LEU A 9 -9.03 58.27 -20.96
N GLN A 10 -9.70 59.09 -21.78
CA GLN A 10 -11.13 59.42 -21.80
C GLN A 10 -11.98 58.41 -22.58
N SER A 11 -13.26 58.37 -22.19
CA SER A 11 -14.38 57.81 -22.95
C SER A 11 -14.94 58.83 -23.96
N LEU A 12 -15.50 58.33 -25.09
CA LEU A 12 -16.75 58.77 -25.77
C LEU A 12 -16.95 58.00 -27.12
N PRO A 13 -18.16 57.98 -27.74
CA PRO A 13 -18.91 56.76 -28.06
C PRO A 13 -19.07 56.49 -29.57
N THR A 14 -19.48 55.28 -29.95
CA THR A 14 -20.02 55.01 -31.31
C THR A 14 -21.11 53.93 -31.33
N THR A 15 -22.34 54.41 -31.52
CA THR A 15 -23.42 53.92 -32.42
C THR A 15 -23.55 52.43 -32.73
N SER A 16 -24.71 51.90 -32.35
CA SER A 16 -25.31 50.64 -32.79
C SER A 16 -25.66 50.64 -34.28
N VAL A 17 -25.23 49.61 -34.99
CA VAL A 17 -25.77 49.23 -36.31
C VAL A 17 -26.18 47.76 -36.24
N GLU A 18 -27.48 47.51 -36.28
CA GLU A 18 -28.06 46.18 -36.44
C GLU A 18 -27.72 45.59 -37.82
N LYS A 19 -27.35 44.31 -37.85
CA LYS A 19 -27.33 43.49 -39.06
C LYS A 19 -28.09 42.17 -38.81
N PRO A 20 -28.70 41.58 -39.86
CA PRO A 20 -29.88 40.73 -39.72
C PRO A 20 -29.55 39.30 -39.26
N ILE A 21 -30.46 38.74 -38.47
CA ILE A 21 -30.46 37.35 -38.04
C ILE A 21 -30.88 36.47 -39.23
N LEU A 22 -29.97 35.63 -39.73
CA LEU A 22 -30.33 34.46 -40.53
C LEU A 22 -30.70 33.29 -39.59
N PRO A 23 -31.77 32.53 -39.86
CA PRO A 23 -32.14 31.38 -39.04
C PRO A 23 -31.18 30.22 -39.33
N THR A 24 -30.26 29.95 -38.40
CA THR A 24 -29.50 28.71 -38.41
C THR A 24 -30.40 27.57 -37.92
N GLY A 25 -30.60 26.59 -38.80
CA GLY A 25 -31.42 25.42 -38.55
C GLY A 25 -31.02 24.69 -37.27
N THR A 26 -32.04 24.26 -36.53
CA THR A 26 -31.93 23.37 -35.38
C THR A 26 -31.23 22.06 -35.78
N ALA A 27 -29.94 21.96 -35.51
CA ALA A 27 -29.26 20.67 -35.44
C ALA A 27 -29.77 19.94 -34.20
N HIS A 28 -30.63 18.94 -34.40
CA HIS A 28 -31.03 18.01 -33.36
C HIS A 28 -29.75 17.35 -32.78
N LYS A 29 -29.34 17.77 -31.57
CA LYS A 29 -28.46 16.95 -30.73
C LYS A 29 -29.22 15.65 -30.44
N PRO A 30 -28.69 14.48 -30.80
CA PRO A 30 -29.34 13.24 -30.42
C PRO A 30 -29.39 13.18 -28.90
N LEU A 31 -30.60 12.97 -28.35
CA LEU A 31 -30.76 12.68 -26.93
C LEU A 31 -29.89 11.47 -26.60
N LYS A 32 -28.83 11.66 -25.81
CA LYS A 32 -28.15 10.56 -25.14
C LYS A 32 -29.13 9.98 -24.12
N ILE A 33 -29.82 8.92 -24.52
CA ILE A 33 -30.58 8.07 -23.60
C ILE A 33 -29.59 7.63 -22.51
N PRO A 34 -29.87 7.85 -21.21
CA PRO A 34 -29.02 7.32 -20.16
C PRO A 34 -29.01 5.79 -20.28
N LYS A 35 -27.88 5.22 -20.74
CA LYS A 35 -27.68 3.77 -20.69
C LYS A 35 -27.87 3.34 -19.23
N LYS A 36 -28.83 2.45 -18.96
CA LYS A 36 -28.98 1.84 -17.62
C LYS A 36 -27.61 1.24 -17.24
N PRO A 37 -27.12 1.46 -16.02
CA PRO A 37 -25.88 0.84 -15.58
C PRO A 37 -26.03 -0.69 -15.75
N PRO A 38 -24.99 -1.39 -16.25
CA PRO A 38 -25.05 -2.83 -16.43
C PRO A 38 -25.41 -3.51 -15.11
N VAL A 39 -26.28 -4.52 -15.18
CA VAL A 39 -26.71 -5.29 -14.02
C VAL A 39 -25.52 -6.09 -13.51
N LYS A 40 -24.99 -5.73 -12.34
CA LYS A 40 -23.91 -6.47 -11.68
C LYS A 40 -24.45 -7.77 -11.12
N ILE A 41 -24.05 -8.89 -11.72
CA ILE A 41 -24.39 -10.23 -11.23
C ILE A 41 -23.43 -10.57 -10.09
N GLU A 42 -23.96 -10.76 -8.88
CA GLU A 42 -23.17 -11.23 -7.74
C GLU A 42 -22.94 -12.74 -7.79
N TYR A 43 -21.76 -13.17 -7.37
CA TYR A 43 -21.35 -14.58 -7.28
C TYR A 43 -21.03 -14.93 -5.81
N PRO A 44 -22.04 -15.13 -4.94
CA PRO A 44 -21.79 -15.49 -3.54
C PRO A 44 -21.12 -16.87 -3.42
N LEU A 45 -20.50 -17.15 -2.27
CA LEU A 45 -19.94 -18.48 -2.01
C LEU A 45 -21.05 -19.51 -1.86
N ASN A 46 -20.90 -20.65 -2.53
CA ASN A 46 -21.81 -21.78 -2.35
C ASN A 46 -21.35 -22.66 -1.18
N CYS A 47 -21.92 -22.43 0.01
CA CYS A 47 -21.63 -23.22 1.21
C CYS A 47 -22.70 -24.27 1.56
N SER A 48 -23.74 -24.42 0.71
CA SER A 48 -24.97 -25.16 1.04
C SER A 48 -24.92 -26.67 0.75
N ALA A 49 -23.76 -27.23 0.40
CA ALA A 49 -23.60 -28.67 0.21
C ALA A 49 -22.39 -29.19 1.00
N GLY A 50 -22.63 -30.10 1.94
CA GLY A 50 -21.60 -30.71 2.79
C GLY A 50 -20.45 -31.43 2.03
N ASN A 51 -20.58 -31.63 0.71
CA ASN A 51 -19.55 -32.18 -0.18
C ASN A 51 -18.72 -31.12 -0.95
N LEU A 52 -19.10 -29.83 -0.96
CA LEU A 52 -18.39 -28.76 -1.69
C LEU A 52 -17.19 -28.18 -0.93
N THR A 53 -16.94 -28.60 0.31
CA THR A 53 -15.65 -28.38 0.98
C THR A 53 -14.50 -29.15 0.32
N ARG A 54 -14.81 -30.11 -0.57
CA ARG A 54 -13.83 -30.97 -1.25
C ARG A 54 -13.59 -30.64 -2.73
N THR A 55 -14.37 -29.80 -3.39
CA THR A 55 -14.14 -29.48 -4.82
C THR A 55 -14.45 -28.02 -5.10
N CYS A 56 -13.67 -27.40 -5.99
CA CYS A 56 -13.87 -26.01 -6.34
C CYS A 56 -14.92 -25.85 -7.44
N PRO A 57 -15.84 -24.88 -7.32
CA PRO A 57 -16.90 -24.70 -8.30
C PRO A 57 -16.37 -24.39 -9.71
N ARG A 58 -17.16 -24.78 -10.71
CA ARG A 58 -16.89 -24.58 -12.14
C ARG A 58 -17.76 -23.51 -12.79
N ASN A 59 -18.70 -22.96 -12.03
CA ASN A 59 -19.70 -21.98 -12.48
C ASN A 59 -19.23 -20.52 -12.37
N TYR A 60 -17.98 -20.28 -11.98
CA TYR A 60 -17.41 -18.94 -11.96
C TYR A 60 -17.19 -18.42 -13.39
N PRO A 61 -17.35 -17.11 -13.61
CA PRO A 61 -17.01 -16.49 -14.89
C PRO A 61 -15.57 -16.83 -15.26
N THR A 62 -15.34 -17.27 -16.48
CA THR A 62 -14.00 -17.51 -17.02
C THR A 62 -13.51 -16.38 -17.91
N ALA A 63 -14.37 -15.41 -18.21
CA ALA A 63 -14.08 -14.22 -18.99
C ALA A 63 -14.99 -13.06 -18.54
N VAL A 64 -14.52 -11.84 -18.72
CA VAL A 64 -15.34 -10.62 -18.57
C VAL A 64 -16.14 -10.41 -19.86
N SER A 65 -17.35 -9.87 -19.76
CA SER A 65 -18.15 -9.46 -20.93
C SER A 65 -17.38 -8.49 -21.83
N PRO A 66 -17.68 -8.42 -23.15
CA PRO A 66 -17.01 -7.52 -24.08
C PRO A 66 -17.02 -6.07 -23.57
N GLU A 67 -15.89 -5.38 -23.67
CA GLU A 67 -15.78 -3.98 -23.24
C GLU A 67 -16.77 -3.11 -24.03
N ASP A 68 -17.52 -2.24 -23.33
CA ASP A 68 -18.39 -1.25 -23.98
C ASP A 68 -17.49 -0.28 -24.80
N PRO A 69 -17.67 -0.18 -26.13
CA PRO A 69 -16.86 0.72 -26.96
C PRO A 69 -17.02 2.21 -26.59
N ASP A 70 -18.05 2.60 -25.84
CA ASP A 70 -18.24 3.97 -25.34
C ASP A 70 -17.53 4.24 -24.00
N ARG A 71 -16.66 3.34 -23.54
CA ARG A 71 -16.05 3.41 -22.21
C ARG A 71 -14.93 4.45 -22.11
N PRO A 72 -14.86 5.23 -21.01
CA PRO A 72 -13.69 6.07 -20.72
C PRO A 72 -12.40 5.25 -20.67
N SER A 73 -11.29 5.85 -21.12
CA SER A 73 -9.95 5.28 -20.94
C SER A 73 -9.68 4.95 -19.47
N ALA A 74 -9.07 3.80 -19.20
CA ALA A 74 -8.69 3.42 -17.85
C ALA A 74 -7.78 4.52 -17.25
N PRO A 75 -8.01 4.93 -15.98
CA PRO A 75 -7.16 5.91 -15.34
C PRO A 75 -5.71 5.39 -15.27
N GLU A 76 -4.75 6.30 -15.19
CA GLU A 76 -3.35 5.93 -14.94
C GLU A 76 -3.20 5.35 -13.52
N CYS A 77 -2.38 4.32 -13.37
CA CYS A 77 -2.09 3.74 -12.06
C CYS A 77 -1.25 4.71 -11.21
N PRO A 78 -1.36 4.64 -9.88
CA PRO A 78 -0.50 5.38 -8.97
C PRO A 78 0.99 5.24 -9.29
N HIS A 79 1.75 6.31 -9.02
CA HIS A 79 3.16 6.42 -9.37
C HIS A 79 4.05 5.27 -8.81
N TYR A 80 3.67 4.66 -7.69
CA TYR A 80 4.42 3.54 -7.11
C TYR A 80 4.38 2.24 -7.94
N PHE A 81 3.49 2.11 -8.92
CA PHE A 81 3.45 0.94 -9.81
C PHE A 81 4.71 0.83 -10.68
N ARG A 82 5.40 1.95 -10.92
CA ARG A 82 6.67 1.99 -11.67
C ARG A 82 7.76 1.13 -11.02
N TRP A 83 7.66 0.88 -9.72
CA TRP A 83 8.61 0.04 -9.01
C TRP A 83 8.53 -1.44 -9.37
N ILE A 84 7.42 -1.91 -9.95
CA ILE A 84 7.29 -3.29 -10.49
C ILE A 84 8.42 -3.58 -11.48
N TYR A 85 8.74 -2.63 -12.37
CA TYR A 85 9.86 -2.77 -13.30
C TYR A 85 11.22 -2.90 -12.60
N GLY A 86 11.40 -2.18 -11.48
CA GLY A 86 12.60 -2.24 -10.67
C GLY A 86 12.77 -3.60 -10.00
N ASP A 87 11.68 -4.11 -9.41
CA ASP A 87 11.67 -5.39 -8.68
C ASP A 87 11.88 -6.57 -9.63
N LEU A 88 11.36 -6.50 -10.86
CA LEU A 88 11.51 -7.53 -11.88
C LEU A 88 12.78 -7.38 -12.75
N ARG A 89 13.51 -6.26 -12.62
CA ARG A 89 14.71 -5.94 -13.40
C ARG A 89 15.74 -7.06 -13.46
N PRO A 90 16.03 -7.82 -12.38
CA PRO A 90 17.05 -8.89 -12.44
C PRO A 90 16.78 -9.96 -13.49
N TRP A 91 15.52 -10.13 -13.91
CA TRP A 91 15.09 -11.16 -14.85
C TRP A 91 14.66 -10.63 -16.22
N MET A 92 14.63 -9.31 -16.44
CA MET A 92 14.12 -8.73 -17.69
C MET A 92 14.86 -9.21 -18.95
N LYS A 93 16.17 -9.45 -18.85
CA LYS A 93 17.00 -9.92 -19.99
C LYS A 93 17.09 -11.44 -20.06
N SER A 94 17.30 -12.08 -18.92
CA SER A 94 17.56 -13.52 -18.81
C SER A 94 16.29 -14.37 -18.77
N GLY A 95 15.13 -13.78 -18.46
CA GLY A 95 13.91 -14.48 -18.10
C GLY A 95 14.08 -15.33 -16.84
N ILE A 96 13.03 -16.09 -16.53
CA ILE A 96 12.92 -16.94 -15.34
C ILE A 96 12.79 -18.39 -15.79
N THR A 97 13.77 -19.22 -15.45
CA THR A 97 13.71 -20.66 -15.73
C THR A 97 13.03 -21.41 -14.58
N ARG A 98 12.58 -22.65 -14.86
CA ARG A 98 11.99 -23.53 -13.83
C ARG A 98 12.96 -23.76 -12.68
N GLU A 99 14.23 -24.01 -12.99
CA GLU A 99 15.29 -24.20 -11.99
C GLU A 99 15.41 -23.01 -11.04
N MET A 100 15.34 -21.78 -11.56
CA MET A 100 15.40 -20.56 -10.74
C MET A 100 14.23 -20.48 -9.74
N VAL A 101 13.01 -20.79 -10.20
CA VAL A 101 11.82 -20.84 -9.32
C VAL A 101 11.99 -21.92 -8.26
N GLU A 102 12.47 -23.12 -8.63
CA GLU A 102 12.68 -24.20 -7.66
C GLU A 102 13.78 -23.88 -6.63
N ARG A 103 14.81 -23.09 -6.97
CA ARG A 103 15.81 -22.64 -5.98
C ARG A 103 15.21 -21.76 -4.87
N ALA A 104 14.16 -20.99 -5.15
CA ALA A 104 13.46 -20.21 -4.13
C ALA A 104 12.70 -21.07 -3.09
N LYS A 105 12.48 -22.37 -3.37
CA LYS A 105 11.86 -23.32 -2.43
C LYS A 105 12.58 -23.41 -1.09
N ARG A 106 13.89 -23.10 -1.06
CA ARG A 106 14.73 -23.16 0.16
C ARG A 106 14.12 -22.43 1.36
N THR A 107 13.44 -21.30 1.13
CA THR A 107 12.79 -20.52 2.20
C THR A 107 11.28 -20.33 1.98
N ALA A 108 10.79 -20.62 0.78
CA ALA A 108 9.38 -20.43 0.44
C ALA A 108 8.44 -21.11 1.44
N THR A 109 7.41 -20.39 1.86
CA THR A 109 6.30 -20.91 2.65
C THR A 109 5.40 -21.80 1.80
N PHE A 110 5.13 -21.36 0.57
CA PHE A 110 4.35 -22.11 -0.40
C PHE A 110 4.77 -21.80 -1.84
N LYS A 111 4.45 -22.75 -2.73
CA LYS A 111 4.41 -22.54 -4.18
C LYS A 111 2.97 -22.35 -4.62
N LEU A 112 2.72 -21.32 -5.41
CA LEU A 112 1.42 -21.06 -6.03
C LEU A 112 1.54 -21.28 -7.54
N VAL A 113 0.53 -21.93 -8.12
CA VAL A 113 0.36 -22.06 -9.56
C VAL A 113 -1.01 -21.50 -9.94
N ILE A 114 -1.04 -20.56 -10.88
CA ILE A 114 -2.26 -20.13 -11.55
C ILE A 114 -2.23 -20.77 -12.92
N LEU A 115 -3.25 -21.57 -13.23
CA LEU A 115 -3.36 -22.26 -14.51
C LEU A 115 -4.82 -22.22 -14.99
N LYS A 116 -5.03 -21.64 -16.17
CA LYS A 116 -6.36 -21.42 -16.79
C LYS A 116 -7.33 -20.71 -15.84
N GLY A 117 -6.84 -19.69 -15.14
CA GLY A 117 -7.61 -18.90 -14.17
C GLY A 117 -7.91 -19.60 -12.84
N ARG A 118 -7.22 -20.72 -12.54
CA ARG A 118 -7.46 -21.53 -11.34
C ARG A 118 -6.19 -21.60 -10.50
N ALA A 119 -6.32 -21.49 -9.19
CA ALA A 119 -5.19 -21.46 -8.27
C ALA A 119 -4.93 -22.84 -7.66
N TYR A 120 -3.67 -23.21 -7.54
CA TYR A 120 -3.19 -24.44 -6.91
C TYR A 120 -2.04 -24.08 -5.97
N VAL A 121 -2.02 -24.65 -4.76
CA VAL A 121 -0.97 -24.37 -3.79
C VAL A 121 -0.32 -25.64 -3.28
N GLU A 122 1.01 -25.66 -3.24
CA GLU A 122 1.79 -26.64 -2.48
C GLU A 122 2.43 -25.91 -1.30
N LYS A 123 2.07 -26.30 -0.06
CA LYS A 123 2.66 -25.69 1.14
C LYS A 123 3.92 -26.46 1.54
N TYR A 124 4.99 -25.73 1.84
CA TYR A 124 6.27 -26.31 2.26
C TYR A 124 6.48 -26.22 3.77
N GLN A 125 6.02 -25.14 4.38
CA GLN A 125 6.14 -24.92 5.81
C GLN A 125 4.97 -24.11 6.35
N ARG A 126 4.78 -24.14 7.67
CA ARG A 126 3.74 -23.38 8.35
C ARG A 126 4.12 -21.91 8.40
N ALA A 127 3.21 -21.04 7.95
CA ALA A 127 3.36 -19.60 8.12
C ALA A 127 3.15 -19.16 9.58
N PHE A 128 3.76 -18.05 9.96
CA PHE A 128 3.38 -17.36 11.20
C PHE A 128 1.92 -16.93 11.10
N GLN A 129 1.09 -17.30 12.08
CA GLN A 129 -0.34 -16.94 12.12
C GLN A 129 -1.09 -17.27 10.81
N THR A 130 -2.00 -16.42 10.33
CA THR A 130 -2.79 -16.62 9.09
C THR A 130 -2.25 -15.84 7.89
N ARG A 131 -0.96 -15.50 7.87
CA ARG A 131 -0.35 -14.73 6.79
C ARG A 131 -0.52 -15.40 5.42
N ASP A 132 -0.19 -16.68 5.32
CA ASP A 132 -0.39 -17.45 4.08
C ASP A 132 -1.88 -17.53 3.70
N VAL A 133 -2.76 -17.72 4.68
CA VAL A 133 -4.21 -17.81 4.47
C VAL A 133 -4.76 -16.52 3.84
N PHE A 134 -4.45 -15.34 4.38
CA PHE A 134 -5.01 -14.09 3.85
C PHE A 134 -4.30 -13.62 2.57
N THR A 135 -3.02 -13.96 2.37
CA THR A 135 -2.35 -13.76 1.08
C THR A 135 -2.97 -14.60 -0.03
N LEU A 136 -3.21 -15.90 0.22
CA LEU A 136 -3.89 -16.77 -0.73
C LEU A 136 -5.35 -16.35 -0.96
N TRP A 137 -6.06 -15.92 0.09
CA TRP A 137 -7.40 -15.36 -0.04
C TRP A 137 -7.42 -14.14 -0.97
N GLY A 138 -6.45 -13.23 -0.80
CA GLY A 138 -6.32 -12.05 -1.65
C GLY A 138 -6.09 -12.37 -3.11
N ILE A 139 -5.24 -13.36 -3.40
CA ILE A 139 -5.01 -13.84 -4.78
C ILE A 139 -6.28 -14.46 -5.36
N LEU A 140 -7.07 -15.21 -4.59
CA LEU A 140 -8.37 -15.70 -5.05
C LEU A 140 -9.34 -14.55 -5.34
N GLN A 141 -9.32 -13.49 -4.53
CA GLN A 141 -10.13 -12.30 -4.79
C GLN A 141 -9.69 -11.58 -6.07
N LEU A 142 -8.40 -11.53 -6.35
CA LEU A 142 -7.88 -11.03 -7.62
C LEU A 142 -8.42 -11.83 -8.81
N LEU A 143 -8.41 -13.16 -8.73
CA LEU A 143 -8.94 -14.04 -9.79
C LEU A 143 -10.45 -13.84 -10.00
N ARG A 144 -11.21 -13.57 -8.93
CA ARG A 144 -12.63 -13.23 -9.01
C ARG A 144 -12.87 -11.84 -9.59
N ARG A 145 -11.98 -10.90 -9.29
CA ARG A 145 -12.06 -9.53 -9.78
C ARG A 145 -11.72 -9.42 -11.26
N TYR A 146 -10.73 -10.18 -11.72
CA TYR A 146 -10.27 -10.19 -13.11
C TYR A 146 -10.30 -11.59 -13.74
N PRO A 147 -11.48 -12.22 -13.88
CA PRO A 147 -11.57 -13.59 -14.37
C PRO A 147 -11.00 -13.74 -15.77
N GLY A 148 -10.11 -14.73 -15.94
CA GLY A 148 -9.45 -15.02 -17.21
C GLY A 148 -8.38 -14.01 -17.65
N LYS A 149 -8.15 -12.92 -16.89
CA LYS A 149 -7.14 -11.91 -17.24
C LYS A 149 -5.79 -12.11 -16.55
N VAL A 150 -5.74 -12.83 -15.43
CA VAL A 150 -4.46 -13.18 -14.78
C VAL A 150 -3.81 -14.35 -15.55
N PRO A 151 -2.57 -14.20 -16.05
CA PRO A 151 -1.93 -15.22 -16.87
C PRO A 151 -1.56 -16.48 -16.09
N ASP A 152 -1.30 -17.54 -16.84
CA ASP A 152 -0.73 -18.76 -16.28
C ASP A 152 0.67 -18.47 -15.71
N LEU A 153 0.92 -18.83 -14.46
CA LEU A 153 2.20 -18.62 -13.79
C LEU A 153 2.47 -19.64 -12.68
N GLU A 154 3.75 -19.80 -12.31
CA GLU A 154 4.16 -20.44 -11.05
C GLU A 154 5.01 -19.43 -10.27
N LEU A 155 4.79 -19.29 -8.96
CA LEU A 155 5.61 -18.46 -8.09
C LEU A 155 5.91 -19.13 -6.75
N MET A 156 7.02 -18.71 -6.13
CA MET A 156 7.39 -19.04 -4.75
C MET A 156 7.10 -17.84 -3.85
N PHE A 157 6.48 -18.08 -2.69
CA PHE A 157 6.14 -17.03 -1.74
C PHE A 157 6.67 -17.36 -0.34
N ASP A 158 7.35 -16.42 0.29
CA ASP A 158 7.81 -16.55 1.67
C ASP A 158 7.10 -15.52 2.58
N CYS A 159 6.41 -16.04 3.60
CA CYS A 159 5.57 -15.25 4.51
C CYS A 159 6.30 -14.71 5.75
N VAL A 160 7.61 -14.94 5.87
CA VAL A 160 8.44 -14.48 7.00
C VAL A 160 8.81 -12.99 6.86
N ASP A 161 9.29 -12.37 7.95
CA ASP A 161 9.53 -10.91 8.05
C ASP A 161 10.72 -10.38 7.22
N TRP A 162 11.82 -11.11 7.08
CA TRP A 162 13.04 -10.56 6.44
C TRP A 162 13.12 -10.89 4.96
N PRO A 163 13.54 -9.96 4.09
CA PRO A 163 13.97 -10.30 2.74
C PRO A 163 15.26 -11.13 2.78
N VAL A 164 15.45 -12.03 1.81
CA VAL A 164 16.50 -13.08 1.91
C VAL A 164 17.28 -13.30 0.62
N ILE A 165 16.88 -12.72 -0.51
CA ILE A 165 17.62 -12.86 -1.77
C ILE A 165 18.68 -11.76 -1.82
N ILE A 166 19.81 -12.00 -1.15
CA ILE A 166 20.90 -11.01 -1.03
C ILE A 166 21.52 -10.72 -2.40
N SER A 167 21.45 -9.47 -2.84
CA SER A 167 21.86 -9.04 -4.18
C SER A 167 23.33 -9.36 -4.50
N LYS A 168 24.22 -9.20 -3.51
CA LYS A 168 25.66 -9.43 -3.69
C LYS A 168 26.02 -10.86 -4.08
N ASP A 169 25.19 -11.84 -3.71
CA ASP A 169 25.43 -13.26 -3.99
C ASP A 169 25.15 -13.62 -5.46
N TYR A 170 24.52 -12.71 -6.20
CA TYR A 170 24.13 -12.88 -7.60
C TYR A 170 24.85 -11.89 -8.54
N HIS A 171 25.94 -11.27 -8.06
CA HIS A 171 26.78 -10.37 -8.84
C HIS A 171 28.15 -11.01 -9.13
N GLY A 172 28.60 -10.98 -10.39
CA GLY A 172 29.94 -11.39 -10.80
C GLY A 172 29.98 -12.35 -12.00
N PRO A 173 31.17 -12.66 -12.54
CA PRO A 173 31.33 -13.45 -13.78
C PRO A 173 30.75 -14.87 -13.71
N ASN A 174 30.75 -15.47 -12.52
CA ASN A 174 30.27 -16.85 -12.27
C ASN A 174 28.98 -16.89 -11.44
N ALA A 175 28.33 -15.74 -11.24
CA ALA A 175 27.13 -15.67 -10.42
C ALA A 175 25.95 -16.30 -11.16
N THR A 176 25.18 -17.14 -10.46
CA THR A 176 23.90 -17.61 -10.98
C THR A 176 22.87 -16.48 -10.97
N ALA A 177 21.84 -16.57 -11.81
CA ALA A 177 20.74 -15.61 -11.74
C ALA A 177 19.95 -15.79 -10.42
N PRO A 178 19.43 -14.71 -9.81
CA PRO A 178 18.72 -14.79 -8.54
C PRO A 178 17.44 -15.62 -8.67
N PRO A 179 17.05 -16.41 -7.66
CA PRO A 179 15.75 -17.07 -7.65
C PRO A 179 14.65 -16.04 -7.38
N PRO A 180 13.54 -16.02 -8.14
CA PRO A 180 12.44 -15.10 -7.89
C PRO A 180 11.63 -15.56 -6.68
N LEU A 181 11.65 -14.76 -5.62
CA LEU A 181 10.91 -15.03 -4.39
C LEU A 181 10.01 -13.84 -4.06
N PHE A 182 8.70 -14.10 -3.91
CA PHE A 182 7.74 -13.10 -3.49
C PHE A 182 7.73 -12.97 -1.97
N ARG A 183 7.71 -11.72 -1.49
CA ARG A 183 7.68 -11.35 -0.07
C ARG A 183 6.88 -10.08 0.15
N TYR A 184 6.70 -9.70 1.40
CA TYR A 184 5.96 -8.49 1.78
C TYR A 184 6.84 -7.23 1.89
N CYS A 185 8.17 -7.38 1.91
CA CYS A 185 9.10 -6.26 1.87
C CYS A 185 10.41 -6.64 1.16
N GLY A 186 11.20 -5.61 0.85
CA GLY A 186 12.59 -5.69 0.41
C GLY A 186 13.42 -4.56 1.02
N ASP A 187 14.71 -4.55 0.74
CA ASP A 187 15.64 -3.47 1.08
C ASP A 187 16.60 -3.22 -0.10
N ASP A 188 17.55 -2.28 0.05
CA ASP A 188 18.50 -1.94 -1.00
C ASP A 188 19.56 -3.04 -1.26
N ALA A 189 19.65 -4.03 -0.37
CA ALA A 189 20.62 -5.13 -0.44
C ALA A 189 19.98 -6.45 -0.91
N THR A 190 18.69 -6.46 -1.22
CA THR A 190 17.92 -7.66 -1.55
C THR A 190 17.19 -7.55 -2.89
N LEU A 191 16.81 -8.70 -3.46
CA LEU A 191 16.15 -8.84 -4.77
C LEU A 191 14.78 -9.53 -4.65
N ASP A 192 14.21 -9.57 -3.45
CA ASP A 192 12.89 -10.13 -3.21
C ASP A 192 11.81 -9.30 -3.94
N ILE A 193 10.82 -9.99 -4.52
CA ILE A 193 9.72 -9.36 -5.26
C ILE A 193 8.63 -8.96 -4.28
N VAL A 194 8.41 -7.66 -4.12
CA VAL A 194 7.49 -7.17 -3.09
C VAL A 194 6.03 -7.30 -3.53
N PHE A 195 5.19 -7.81 -2.64
CA PHE A 195 3.78 -8.08 -2.84
C PHE A 195 2.95 -7.47 -1.70
N PRO A 196 1.70 -7.00 -1.94
CA PRO A 196 0.83 -6.51 -0.88
C PRO A 196 0.66 -7.52 0.26
N ASP A 197 0.78 -7.04 1.49
CA ASP A 197 0.76 -7.90 2.67
C ASP A 197 -0.63 -8.50 2.98
N TRP A 198 -0.67 -9.58 3.75
CA TRP A 198 -1.92 -10.30 4.06
C TRP A 198 -2.98 -9.43 4.74
N SER A 199 -2.56 -8.40 5.50
CA SER A 199 -3.47 -7.57 6.28
C SER A 199 -4.37 -6.68 5.44
N PHE A 200 -4.12 -6.55 4.12
CA PHE A 200 -5.07 -5.92 3.21
C PHE A 200 -6.44 -6.61 3.21
N TRP A 201 -6.46 -7.93 3.44
CA TRP A 201 -7.70 -8.71 3.56
C TRP A 201 -8.08 -9.04 5.01
N GLY A 202 -7.25 -8.63 5.97
CA GLY A 202 -7.50 -8.76 7.41
C GLY A 202 -6.40 -9.49 8.17
N TRP A 203 -6.34 -9.25 9.48
CA TRP A 203 -5.43 -9.91 10.40
C TRP A 203 -6.17 -10.33 11.68
N PRO A 204 -6.81 -11.52 11.66
CA PRO A 204 -7.70 -11.99 12.74
C PRO A 204 -7.06 -12.06 14.11
N GLU A 205 -5.79 -12.47 14.19
CA GLU A 205 -5.07 -12.72 15.45
C GLU A 205 -4.89 -11.46 16.31
N ILE A 206 -4.98 -10.28 15.70
CA ILE A 206 -4.94 -8.99 16.39
C ILE A 206 -6.11 -8.09 16.00
N ASN A 207 -7.20 -8.68 15.48
CA ASN A 207 -8.46 -8.03 15.14
C ASN A 207 -8.31 -6.79 14.22
N ILE A 208 -7.37 -6.82 13.27
CA ILE A 208 -7.27 -5.77 12.25
C ILE A 208 -8.20 -6.12 11.10
N LYS A 209 -9.19 -5.26 10.87
CA LYS A 209 -10.20 -5.40 9.82
C LYS A 209 -9.57 -5.39 8.42
N PRO A 210 -10.25 -5.93 7.40
CA PRO A 210 -9.85 -5.75 6.02
C PRO A 210 -9.72 -4.27 5.64
N TRP A 211 -8.83 -4.01 4.70
CA TRP A 211 -8.37 -2.65 4.42
C TRP A 211 -9.47 -1.71 3.94
N GLU A 212 -10.41 -2.18 3.11
CA GLU A 212 -11.50 -1.32 2.62
C GLU A 212 -12.34 -0.73 3.76
N SER A 213 -12.68 -1.56 4.76
CA SER A 213 -13.45 -1.12 5.92
C SER A 213 -12.61 -0.33 6.90
N LEU A 214 -11.38 -0.78 7.16
CA LEU A 214 -10.46 -0.06 8.04
C LEU A 214 -10.13 1.34 7.52
N LEU A 215 -9.98 1.49 6.20
CA LEU A 215 -9.72 2.79 5.57
C LEU A 215 -10.88 3.77 5.77
N LYS A 216 -12.14 3.27 5.72
CA LYS A 216 -13.36 4.04 6.06
C LYS A 216 -13.37 4.42 7.53
N ASP A 217 -13.06 3.48 8.43
CA ASP A 217 -12.98 3.74 9.87
C ASP A 217 -11.91 4.80 10.21
N LEU A 218 -10.74 4.73 9.57
CA LEU A 218 -9.66 5.71 9.74
C LEU A 218 -10.07 7.09 9.22
N LYS A 219 -10.72 7.16 8.05
CA LYS A 219 -11.26 8.41 7.48
C LYS A 219 -12.28 9.05 8.43
N GLU A 220 -13.11 8.25 9.08
CA GLU A 220 -14.08 8.74 10.05
C GLU A 220 -13.41 9.10 11.39
N GLY A 221 -12.42 8.32 11.83
CA GLY A 221 -11.56 8.60 12.96
C GLY A 221 -10.90 9.98 12.85
N ASN A 222 -10.43 10.34 11.66
CA ASN A 222 -9.80 11.64 11.40
C ASN A 222 -10.75 12.84 11.63
N LYS A 223 -12.06 12.64 11.45
CA LYS A 223 -13.08 13.69 11.63
C LYS A 223 -13.53 13.86 13.09
N ARG A 224 -13.17 12.94 13.99
CA ARG A 224 -13.60 12.99 15.41
C ARG A 224 -13.03 14.20 16.16
N SER A 225 -11.88 14.72 15.73
CA SER A 225 -11.29 15.95 16.26
C SER A 225 -10.62 16.75 15.14
N LYS A 226 -10.72 18.08 15.19
CA LYS A 226 -9.98 18.92 14.25
C LYS A 226 -8.49 18.79 14.53
N TRP A 227 -7.66 18.77 13.49
CA TRP A 227 -6.21 18.62 13.65
C TRP A 227 -5.59 19.62 14.65
N MET A 228 -6.09 20.86 14.67
CA MET A 228 -5.62 21.90 15.59
C MET A 228 -5.91 21.60 17.07
N GLU A 229 -6.93 20.80 17.35
CA GLU A 229 -7.37 20.41 18.71
C GLU A 229 -6.71 19.10 19.18
N ARG A 230 -6.01 18.39 18.29
CA ARG A 230 -5.30 17.15 18.62
C ARG A 230 -4.14 17.39 19.59
N GLU A 231 -3.83 16.36 20.37
CA GLU A 231 -2.74 16.36 21.34
C GLU A 231 -1.42 16.74 20.66
N PRO A 232 -0.67 17.74 21.18
CA PRO A 232 0.49 18.32 20.51
C PRO A 232 1.77 17.47 20.65
N TYR A 233 1.64 16.18 20.92
CA TYR A 233 2.74 15.25 21.19
C TYR A 233 2.89 14.20 20.10
N ALA A 234 4.09 13.64 19.98
CA ALA A 234 4.33 12.42 19.23
C ALA A 234 3.78 11.22 19.98
N TYR A 235 3.11 10.32 19.26
CA TYR A 235 2.51 9.12 19.85
C TYR A 235 3.00 7.85 19.17
N TRP A 236 3.31 6.85 19.97
CA TRP A 236 3.55 5.48 19.53
C TRP A 236 2.91 4.48 20.49
N LYS A 237 2.29 3.45 19.95
CA LYS A 237 1.88 2.25 20.70
C LYS A 237 2.25 1.02 19.89
N GLY A 238 3.03 0.12 20.46
CA GLY A 238 3.51 -1.06 19.76
C GLY A 238 4.26 -2.04 20.66
N ASN A 239 4.55 -3.24 20.14
CA ASN A 239 5.31 -4.24 20.88
C ASN A 239 6.81 -3.91 20.77
N PRO A 240 7.51 -3.56 21.88
CA PRO A 240 8.93 -3.24 21.86
C PRO A 240 9.83 -4.48 21.80
N ALA A 241 9.32 -5.67 22.19
CA ALA A 241 10.13 -6.88 22.30
C ALA A 241 10.55 -7.49 20.94
N VAL A 242 9.99 -7.00 19.83
CA VAL A 242 10.26 -7.54 18.48
C VAL A 242 11.49 -6.95 17.81
N ALA A 243 12.06 -5.87 18.35
CA ALA A 243 13.23 -5.18 17.78
C ALA A 243 13.96 -4.30 18.79
N ALA A 244 15.29 -4.32 18.75
CA ALA A 244 16.12 -3.47 19.60
C ALA A 244 15.84 -1.96 19.41
N THR A 245 15.58 -1.52 18.18
CA THR A 245 15.26 -0.12 17.88
C THR A 245 13.95 0.35 18.55
N ARG A 246 12.97 -0.55 18.72
CA ARG A 246 11.73 -0.24 19.46
C ARG A 246 11.92 -0.23 20.97
N LEU A 247 12.77 -1.11 21.49
CA LEU A 247 13.15 -1.07 22.89
C LEU A 247 13.86 0.25 23.21
N ASP A 248 14.74 0.72 22.32
CA ASP A 248 15.41 2.01 22.46
C ASP A 248 14.44 3.20 22.40
N LEU A 249 13.40 3.14 21.55
CA LEU A 249 12.35 4.18 21.47
C LEU A 249 11.63 4.40 22.80
N LEU A 250 11.54 3.40 23.68
CA LEU A 250 10.92 3.57 25.01
C LEU A 250 11.65 4.63 25.86
N LYS A 251 12.95 4.85 25.64
CA LYS A 251 13.74 5.89 26.32
C LYS A 251 13.31 7.31 25.93
N CYS A 252 12.59 7.46 24.81
CA CYS A 252 12.05 8.75 24.40
C CYS A 252 10.74 9.11 25.13
N ASN A 253 10.15 8.20 25.91
CA ASN A 253 8.96 8.51 26.67
C ASN A 253 9.28 9.58 27.74
N VAL A 254 8.25 10.31 28.17
CA VAL A 254 8.37 11.30 29.24
C VAL A 254 8.86 10.66 30.55
N SER A 255 9.79 11.33 31.24
CA SER A 255 10.22 11.04 32.61
C SER A 255 10.25 12.32 33.45
N ASP A 256 10.49 12.20 34.76
CA ASP A 256 10.61 13.35 35.67
C ASP A 256 11.77 14.28 35.30
N GLN A 257 12.78 13.78 34.58
CA GLN A 257 13.98 14.52 34.20
C GLN A 257 13.91 15.08 32.78
N GLN A 258 13.12 14.46 31.89
CA GLN A 258 13.17 14.76 30.46
C GLN A 258 11.83 14.48 29.77
N ASP A 259 11.31 15.49 29.04
CA ASP A 259 10.22 15.30 28.08
C ASP A 259 10.74 15.52 26.65
N TRP A 260 10.71 14.46 25.85
CA TRP A 260 11.04 14.51 24.42
C TRP A 260 9.84 14.89 23.53
N ASN A 261 8.72 15.32 24.14
CA ASN A 261 7.42 15.50 23.52
C ASN A 261 6.86 14.20 22.89
N ALA A 262 7.25 13.04 23.41
CA ALA A 262 6.77 11.74 22.94
C ALA A 262 5.98 11.02 24.04
N ARG A 263 4.94 10.30 23.62
CA ARG A 263 4.06 9.46 24.43
C ARG A 263 4.12 8.05 23.84
N VAL A 264 4.95 7.22 24.45
CA VAL A 264 5.34 5.90 23.93
C VAL A 264 4.78 4.83 24.85
N TYR A 265 3.97 3.92 24.29
CA TYR A 265 3.24 2.90 25.05
C TYR A 265 3.52 1.49 24.54
N THR A 266 3.67 0.55 25.46
CA THR A 266 3.82 -0.87 25.13
C THR A 266 2.48 -1.49 24.75
N GLN A 267 2.45 -2.20 23.62
CA GLN A 267 1.33 -3.01 23.16
C GLN A 267 1.55 -4.47 23.58
N ASP A 268 0.78 -4.93 24.55
CA ASP A 268 0.74 -6.34 24.95
C ASP A 268 -0.42 -7.04 24.24
N TRP A 269 -0.09 -7.83 23.21
CA TRP A 269 -1.09 -8.54 22.41
C TRP A 269 -1.77 -9.69 23.16
N ILE A 270 -1.11 -10.27 24.17
CA ILE A 270 -1.70 -11.34 24.99
C ILE A 270 -2.82 -10.73 25.82
N ARG A 271 -2.51 -9.64 26.53
CA ARG A 271 -3.50 -8.92 27.34
C ARG A 271 -4.65 -8.38 26.50
N GLU A 272 -4.37 -7.78 25.35
CA GLU A 272 -5.42 -7.22 24.50
C GLU A 272 -6.34 -8.29 23.91
N SER A 273 -5.81 -9.48 23.60
CA SER A 273 -6.65 -10.59 23.16
C SER A 273 -7.66 -11.03 24.23
N GLN A 274 -7.27 -10.97 25.51
CA GLN A 274 -8.14 -11.29 26.64
C GLN A 274 -9.17 -10.18 26.92
N GLU A 275 -8.81 -8.92 26.68
CA GLU A 275 -9.68 -7.76 26.90
C GLU A 275 -10.54 -7.38 25.68
N GLY A 276 -10.41 -8.12 24.57
CA GLY A 276 -11.18 -7.91 23.34
C GLY A 276 -10.69 -6.73 22.47
N TYR A 277 -9.40 -6.40 22.53
CA TYR A 277 -8.72 -5.37 21.73
C TYR A 277 -9.27 -3.95 21.91
N LYS A 278 -9.96 -3.67 23.02
CA LYS A 278 -10.64 -2.38 23.29
C LYS A 278 -9.69 -1.18 23.21
N GLN A 279 -8.41 -1.37 23.50
CA GLN A 279 -7.40 -0.32 23.52
C GLN A 279 -6.49 -0.35 22.27
N SER A 280 -6.80 -1.20 21.29
CA SER A 280 -6.01 -1.40 20.06
C SER A 280 -6.73 -0.95 18.80
N ASP A 281 -7.91 -0.33 18.91
CA ASP A 281 -8.62 0.24 17.75
C ASP A 281 -7.78 1.33 17.09
N LEU A 282 -7.44 1.15 15.81
CA LEU A 282 -6.53 2.04 15.09
C LEU A 282 -7.14 3.41 14.83
N ALA A 283 -8.43 3.48 14.47
CA ALA A 283 -9.13 4.74 14.18
C ALA A 283 -9.22 5.65 15.43
N SER A 284 -9.34 5.05 16.62
CA SER A 284 -9.35 5.78 17.89
C SER A 284 -7.99 6.34 18.29
N GLN A 285 -6.90 5.94 17.62
CA GLN A 285 -5.55 6.45 17.90
C GLN A 285 -5.17 7.68 17.06
N CYS A 286 -6.03 8.16 16.16
CA CYS A 286 -5.79 9.34 15.31
C CYS A 286 -6.03 10.69 16.04
N ILE A 287 -5.74 10.76 17.36
CA ILE A 287 -6.02 11.92 18.22
C ILE A 287 -4.78 12.79 18.53
N HIS A 288 -3.60 12.36 18.10
CA HIS A 288 -2.34 13.09 18.27
C HIS A 288 -1.94 13.79 16.97
N ARG A 289 -1.28 14.95 17.06
CA ARG A 289 -0.77 15.66 15.87
C ARG A 289 0.33 14.89 15.14
N TYR A 290 1.12 14.09 15.87
CA TYR A 290 2.25 13.35 15.33
C TYR A 290 2.17 11.87 15.72
N LYS A 291 2.46 10.98 14.78
CA LYS A 291 2.47 9.52 14.97
C LYS A 291 3.84 8.99 14.56
N ILE A 292 4.49 8.25 15.45
CA ILE A 292 5.81 7.70 15.17
C ILE A 292 5.63 6.37 14.43
N TYR A 293 6.36 6.21 13.33
CA TYR A 293 6.59 4.92 12.71
C TYR A 293 8.03 4.49 12.98
N ILE A 294 8.18 3.23 13.37
CA ILE A 294 9.46 2.58 13.58
C ILE A 294 9.32 1.09 13.23
N GLU A 295 10.35 0.56 12.57
CA GLU A 295 10.40 -0.83 12.12
C GLU A 295 10.32 -1.81 13.29
N GLY A 296 9.83 -3.01 12.99
CA GLY A 296 9.79 -4.13 13.92
C GLY A 296 10.96 -5.06 13.64
N SER A 297 10.69 -6.35 13.59
CA SER A 297 11.66 -7.35 13.15
C SER A 297 12.18 -7.04 11.74
N ALA A 298 11.29 -6.57 10.86
CA ALA A 298 11.60 -5.95 9.57
C ALA A 298 10.64 -4.77 9.32
N TRP A 299 10.11 -4.62 8.09
CA TRP A 299 9.02 -3.67 7.82
C TRP A 299 7.84 -3.88 8.78
N SER A 300 7.13 -2.81 9.13
CA SER A 300 5.94 -2.92 9.98
C SER A 300 4.67 -2.53 9.25
N VAL A 301 3.69 -3.44 9.31
CA VAL A 301 2.34 -3.27 8.77
C VAL A 301 1.65 -1.98 9.24
N SER A 302 2.07 -1.43 10.40
CA SER A 302 1.50 -0.20 10.97
C SER A 302 1.71 1.05 10.12
N GLN A 303 2.66 1.06 9.17
CA GLN A 303 2.99 2.25 8.38
C GLN A 303 1.78 2.83 7.66
N LYS A 304 1.03 1.98 6.92
CA LYS A 304 -0.17 2.42 6.18
C LYS A 304 -1.27 2.94 7.11
N TYR A 305 -1.42 2.36 8.30
CA TYR A 305 -2.41 2.81 9.30
C TYR A 305 -2.04 4.18 9.89
N ILE A 306 -0.75 4.38 10.16
CA ILE A 306 -0.22 5.64 10.69
C ILE A 306 -0.36 6.77 9.66
N LEU A 307 0.02 6.51 8.41
CA LEU A 307 -0.09 7.47 7.30
C LEU A 307 -1.55 7.87 7.04
N ALA A 308 -2.52 7.00 7.31
CA ALA A 308 -3.94 7.28 7.13
C ALA A 308 -4.56 8.26 8.16
N CYS A 309 -3.88 8.57 9.28
CA CYS A 309 -4.50 9.27 10.42
C CYS A 309 -4.61 10.80 10.30
N ASP A 310 -4.27 11.45 9.18
CA ASP A 310 -4.06 12.92 9.05
C ASP A 310 -3.00 13.51 10.02
N SER A 311 -2.41 12.68 10.88
CA SER A 311 -1.29 13.03 11.75
C SER A 311 -0.02 13.11 10.93
N VAL A 312 0.91 13.97 11.33
CA VAL A 312 2.25 13.96 10.75
C VAL A 312 2.94 12.65 11.14
N THR A 313 3.28 11.84 10.14
CA THR A 313 4.04 10.62 10.36
C THR A 313 5.50 10.99 10.61
N LEU A 314 6.00 10.74 11.82
CA LEU A 314 7.41 10.83 12.16
C LEU A 314 8.05 9.48 11.82
N LEU A 315 8.68 9.41 10.65
CA LEU A 315 9.23 8.17 10.10
C LEU A 315 10.68 8.02 10.55
N VAL A 316 10.92 7.15 11.54
CA VAL A 316 12.29 6.71 11.85
C VAL A 316 12.86 6.05 10.61
N ASN A 317 14.03 6.52 10.16
CA ASN A 317 14.61 6.18 8.86
C ASN A 317 14.53 4.65 8.61
N PRO A 318 13.69 4.21 7.64
CA PRO A 318 13.43 2.79 7.46
C PRO A 318 14.56 2.12 6.67
N HIS A 319 14.85 0.86 6.99
CA HIS A 319 15.72 0.00 6.19
C HIS A 319 14.96 -0.79 5.13
N TYR A 320 13.68 -1.06 5.37
CA TYR A 320 12.83 -1.86 4.50
C TYR A 320 11.80 -0.99 3.77
N TYR A 321 11.41 -1.44 2.59
CA TYR A 321 10.29 -0.91 1.85
C TYR A 321 9.25 -1.99 1.55
N ASP A 322 8.00 -1.56 1.42
CA ASP A 322 6.93 -2.35 0.82
C ASP A 322 6.65 -1.85 -0.60
N PHE A 323 5.56 -2.33 -1.20
CA PHE A 323 5.26 -2.06 -2.60
C PHE A 323 4.93 -0.59 -2.92
N PHE A 324 4.55 0.23 -1.92
CA PHE A 324 4.19 1.63 -2.14
C PHE A 324 5.14 2.62 -1.46
N THR A 325 5.82 2.24 -0.38
CA THR A 325 6.55 3.18 0.48
C THR A 325 7.74 3.85 -0.20
N ARG A 326 8.31 3.23 -1.25
CA ARG A 326 9.35 3.85 -2.10
C ARG A 326 8.88 5.12 -2.82
N SER A 327 7.57 5.37 -2.93
CA SER A 327 7.04 6.63 -3.49
C SER A 327 6.76 7.72 -2.45
N LEU A 328 6.83 7.42 -1.15
CA LEU A 328 6.68 8.44 -0.10
C LEU A 328 7.85 9.43 -0.13
N MET A 329 7.62 10.68 0.25
CA MET A 329 8.59 11.77 0.09
C MET A 329 8.75 12.50 1.42
N PRO A 330 9.99 12.64 1.95
CA PRO A 330 10.24 13.41 3.16
C PRO A 330 9.74 14.84 3.00
N VAL A 331 9.29 15.43 4.11
CA VAL A 331 8.68 16.77 4.23
C VAL A 331 7.47 17.05 3.32
N HIS A 332 6.93 16.02 2.67
CA HIS A 332 5.67 16.07 1.93
C HIS A 332 4.68 15.03 2.46
N HIS A 333 5.08 13.76 2.52
CA HIS A 333 4.25 12.67 3.05
C HIS A 333 4.60 12.30 4.50
N TYR A 334 5.79 12.65 4.98
CA TYR A 334 6.23 12.33 6.34
C TYR A 334 7.36 13.26 6.79
N TRP A 335 7.65 13.27 8.08
CA TRP A 335 8.82 13.93 8.65
C TRP A 335 9.91 12.88 8.96
N PRO A 336 11.13 12.98 8.39
CA PRO A 336 12.19 12.01 8.64
C PRO A 336 12.74 12.16 10.07
N ILE A 337 12.99 11.03 10.73
CA ILE A 337 13.58 10.96 12.07
C ILE A 337 14.86 10.13 11.98
N ARG A 338 15.95 10.66 12.57
CA ARG A 338 17.23 9.97 12.67
C ARG A 338 17.12 8.73 13.54
N GLU A 339 17.69 7.62 13.10
CA GLU A 339 17.70 6.39 13.90
C GLU A 339 18.69 6.49 15.08
N ASP A 340 19.87 7.06 14.84
CA ASP A 340 20.97 7.16 15.80
C ASP A 340 20.73 8.18 16.93
N ASP A 341 19.86 9.17 16.72
CA ASP A 341 19.50 10.20 17.73
C ASP A 341 17.98 10.47 17.78
N LYS A 342 17.20 9.39 17.77
CA LYS A 342 15.74 9.42 17.58
C LYS A 342 14.99 10.31 18.57
N CYS A 343 15.35 10.34 19.86
CA CYS A 343 14.59 11.12 20.85
C CYS A 343 14.73 12.63 20.63
N ARG A 344 15.95 13.12 20.34
CA ARG A 344 16.20 14.52 20.01
C ARG A 344 15.55 14.89 18.67
N SER A 345 15.65 14.02 17.68
CA SER A 345 15.05 14.24 16.38
C SER A 345 13.51 14.30 16.45
N ILE A 346 12.88 13.43 17.26
CA ILE A 346 11.44 13.49 17.57
C ILE A 346 11.07 14.81 18.25
N LYS A 347 11.81 15.19 19.31
CA LYS A 347 11.55 16.45 20.02
C LYS A 347 11.62 17.66 19.09
N PHE A 348 12.66 17.73 18.26
CA PHE A 348 12.81 18.78 17.26
C PHE A 348 11.63 18.81 16.28
N ALA A 349 11.23 17.65 15.74
CA ALA A 349 10.12 17.55 14.82
C ALA A 349 8.80 18.06 15.42
N VAL A 350 8.51 17.68 16.67
CA VAL A 350 7.31 18.12 17.40
C VAL A 350 7.35 19.61 17.70
N ASP A 351 8.48 20.13 18.20
CA ASP A 351 8.66 21.56 18.49
C ASP A 351 8.56 22.42 17.21
N TRP A 352 9.14 21.93 16.11
CA TRP A 352 9.00 22.57 14.80
C TRP A 352 7.55 22.56 14.32
N GLY A 353 6.88 21.40 14.36
CA GLY A 353 5.51 21.25 13.87
C GLY A 353 4.51 22.09 14.66
N ASN A 354 4.68 22.19 15.99
CA ASN A 354 3.80 22.96 16.85
C ASN A 354 3.96 24.48 16.64
N ARG A 355 5.13 24.93 16.16
CA ARG A 355 5.35 26.31 15.71
C ARG A 355 4.88 26.55 14.27
N HIS A 356 4.86 25.52 13.44
CA HIS A 356 4.49 25.59 12.02
C HIS A 356 3.23 24.78 11.71
N LYS A 357 2.19 24.96 12.52
CA LYS A 357 0.97 24.13 12.55
C LYS A 357 0.36 23.87 11.17
N GLN A 358 0.20 24.90 10.34
CA GLN A 358 -0.37 24.74 8.99
C GLN A 358 0.50 23.86 8.08
N LYS A 359 1.83 24.02 8.13
CA LYS A 359 2.76 23.20 7.35
C LYS A 359 2.77 21.76 7.86
N ALA A 360 2.78 21.57 9.17
CA ALA A 360 2.69 20.25 9.79
C ALA A 360 1.39 19.55 9.36
N GLN A 361 0.25 20.21 9.49
CA GLN A 361 -1.04 19.68 9.02
C GLN A 361 -1.01 19.29 7.54
N SER A 362 -0.41 20.10 6.67
CA SER A 362 -0.33 19.77 5.24
C SER A 362 0.49 18.50 4.95
N ILE A 363 1.51 18.20 5.75
CA ILE A 363 2.30 16.96 5.61
C ILE A 363 1.44 15.75 5.99
N GLY A 364 0.76 15.81 7.13
CA GLY A 364 -0.13 14.73 7.57
C GLY A 364 -1.29 14.49 6.60
N LYS A 365 -1.85 15.57 6.05
CA LYS A 365 -2.95 15.51 5.07
C LYS A 365 -2.50 14.95 3.72
N ALA A 366 -1.32 15.33 3.23
CA ALA A 366 -0.78 14.76 2.00
C ALA A 366 -0.52 13.25 2.14
N ALA A 367 -0.05 12.81 3.30
CA ALA A 367 0.13 11.39 3.61
C ALA A 367 -1.19 10.62 3.55
N SER A 368 -2.22 11.12 4.23
CA SER A 368 -3.51 10.45 4.28
C SER A 368 -4.24 10.50 2.95
N ASP A 369 -4.12 11.58 2.17
CA ASP A 369 -4.67 11.66 0.81
C ASP A 369 -4.06 10.60 -0.11
N PHE A 370 -2.73 10.43 -0.06
CA PHE A 370 -2.06 9.34 -0.76
C PHE A 370 -2.63 7.97 -0.34
N ILE A 371 -2.82 7.73 0.97
CA ILE A 371 -3.34 6.45 1.45
C ILE A 371 -4.81 6.23 1.05
N GLN A 372 -5.64 7.27 1.12
CA GLN A 372 -7.08 7.19 0.86
C GLN A 372 -7.39 7.05 -0.64
N GLU A 373 -6.61 7.71 -1.50
CA GLU A 373 -6.87 7.76 -2.94
C GLU A 373 -6.01 6.78 -3.73
N ASP A 374 -4.71 6.72 -3.41
CA ASP A 374 -3.75 5.91 -4.17
C ASP A 374 -3.60 4.50 -3.61
N LEU A 375 -3.80 4.27 -2.30
CA LEU A 375 -3.68 2.94 -1.68
C LEU A 375 -5.04 2.26 -1.40
N LYS A 376 -6.13 2.68 -2.05
CA LYS A 376 -7.44 2.00 -1.96
C LYS A 376 -7.39 0.59 -2.54
N MET A 377 -8.32 -0.29 -2.12
CA MET A 377 -8.34 -1.70 -2.54
C MET A 377 -8.37 -1.92 -4.06
N ASP A 378 -8.97 -1.02 -4.83
CA ASP A 378 -8.92 -1.09 -6.30
C ASP A 378 -7.48 -1.05 -6.82
N ASN A 379 -6.66 -0.12 -6.31
CA ASN A 379 -5.27 0.01 -6.70
C ASN A 379 -4.39 -1.11 -6.11
N VAL A 380 -4.78 -1.70 -4.98
CA VAL A 380 -4.08 -2.89 -4.44
C VAL A 380 -4.27 -4.07 -5.40
N TYR A 381 -5.49 -4.33 -5.85
CA TYR A 381 -5.75 -5.38 -6.84
C TYR A 381 -5.10 -5.09 -8.19
N ASP A 382 -5.12 -3.84 -8.66
CA ASP A 382 -4.45 -3.48 -9.90
C ASP A 382 -2.93 -3.66 -9.81
N TYR A 383 -2.33 -3.34 -8.66
CA TYR A 383 -0.89 -3.58 -8.44
C TYR A 383 -0.58 -5.06 -8.50
N MET A 384 -1.37 -5.91 -7.82
CA MET A 384 -1.21 -7.37 -7.88
C MET A 384 -1.38 -7.89 -9.32
N PHE A 385 -2.40 -7.41 -10.04
CA PHE A 385 -2.65 -7.79 -11.43
C PHE A 385 -1.42 -7.51 -12.30
N HIS A 386 -0.92 -6.27 -12.24
CA HIS A 386 0.20 -5.83 -13.05
C HIS A 386 1.50 -6.55 -12.68
N LEU A 387 1.79 -6.70 -11.39
CA LEU A 387 2.97 -7.41 -10.93
C LEU A 387 2.98 -8.87 -11.42
N LEU A 388 1.86 -9.59 -11.27
CA LEU A 388 1.75 -10.96 -11.72
C LEU A 388 1.79 -11.09 -13.25
N ASN A 389 1.23 -10.13 -13.98
CA ASN A 389 1.26 -10.11 -15.44
C ASN A 389 2.67 -9.86 -15.98
N GLU A 390 3.37 -8.84 -15.47
CA GLU A 390 4.76 -8.58 -15.83
C GLU A 390 5.69 -9.73 -15.42
N TYR A 391 5.47 -10.33 -14.26
CA TYR A 391 6.21 -11.51 -13.81
C TYR A 391 6.02 -12.71 -14.76
N ALA A 392 4.77 -13.00 -15.15
CA ALA A 392 4.45 -14.14 -16.01
C ALA A 392 5.09 -14.03 -17.40
N LYS A 393 5.23 -12.81 -17.95
CA LYS A 393 5.94 -12.56 -19.22
C LYS A 393 7.40 -12.97 -19.19
N LEU A 394 8.00 -13.04 -18.00
CA LEU A 394 9.41 -13.43 -17.82
C LEU A 394 9.60 -14.94 -17.73
N LEU A 395 8.54 -15.73 -17.51
CA LEU A 395 8.64 -17.18 -17.41
C LEU A 395 9.03 -17.81 -18.75
N LYS A 396 10.11 -18.59 -18.75
CA LYS A 396 10.63 -19.32 -19.92
C LYS A 396 10.14 -20.77 -20.02
N PHE A 397 9.08 -21.09 -19.29
CA PHE A 397 8.54 -22.43 -19.21
C PHE A 397 7.02 -22.37 -19.03
N LYS A 398 6.32 -23.45 -19.41
CA LYS A 398 4.88 -23.58 -19.18
C LYS A 398 4.62 -23.99 -17.73
N PRO A 399 3.75 -23.28 -16.99
CA PRO A 399 3.31 -23.68 -15.66
C PRO A 399 2.70 -25.08 -15.63
N THR A 400 2.97 -25.82 -14.56
CA THR A 400 2.50 -27.18 -14.29
C THR A 400 2.11 -27.30 -12.83
N VAL A 401 1.00 -27.97 -12.55
CA VAL A 401 0.54 -28.21 -11.18
C VAL A 401 1.41 -29.31 -10.54
N PRO A 402 2.10 -29.03 -9.42
CA PRO A 402 2.84 -30.05 -8.67
C PRO A 402 1.92 -31.16 -8.16
N GLU A 403 2.42 -32.39 -8.05
CA GLU A 403 1.65 -33.55 -7.59
C GLU A 403 1.04 -33.35 -6.19
N LYS A 404 1.75 -32.68 -5.30
CA LYS A 404 1.31 -32.39 -3.92
C LYS A 404 0.47 -31.12 -3.80
N ALA A 405 0.24 -30.39 -4.90
CA ALA A 405 -0.53 -29.16 -4.85
C ALA A 405 -2.03 -29.45 -4.71
N VAL A 406 -2.71 -28.63 -3.92
CA VAL A 406 -4.16 -28.66 -3.76
C VAL A 406 -4.80 -27.50 -4.51
N GLU A 407 -5.91 -27.75 -5.18
CA GLU A 407 -6.70 -26.69 -5.79
C GLU A 407 -7.30 -25.77 -4.72
N LEU A 408 -7.19 -24.45 -4.93
CA LEU A 408 -7.74 -23.41 -4.08
C LEU A 408 -8.93 -22.71 -4.76
N CYS A 409 -9.92 -22.37 -3.94
CA CYS A 409 -11.07 -21.54 -4.31
C CYS A 409 -11.65 -20.91 -3.05
N SER A 410 -12.45 -19.86 -3.25
CA SER A 410 -13.01 -19.08 -2.14
C SER A 410 -13.95 -19.91 -1.25
N GLU A 411 -14.64 -20.92 -1.78
CA GLU A 411 -15.47 -21.85 -1.02
C GLU A 411 -14.64 -22.67 -0.03
N ARG A 412 -13.55 -23.29 -0.52
CA ARG A 412 -12.67 -24.12 0.30
C ARG A 412 -12.07 -23.35 1.47
N MET A 413 -11.80 -22.05 1.27
CA MET A 413 -11.24 -21.20 2.31
C MET A 413 -12.31 -20.56 3.22
N GLY A 414 -13.39 -20.06 2.62
CA GLY A 414 -14.39 -19.23 3.31
C GLY A 414 -15.54 -20.00 3.96
N CYS A 415 -15.98 -21.13 3.41
CA CYS A 415 -17.15 -21.85 3.94
C CYS A 415 -16.86 -22.52 5.29
N GLY A 416 -15.67 -23.10 5.44
CA GLY A 416 -15.20 -23.72 6.70
C GLY A 416 -14.51 -22.75 7.66
N ALA A 417 -14.36 -21.48 7.30
CA ALA A 417 -13.80 -20.48 8.21
C ALA A 417 -14.79 -20.16 9.33
N GLU A 418 -14.26 -19.81 10.51
CA GLU A 418 -15.03 -19.43 11.69
C GLU A 418 -14.52 -18.12 12.29
N GLY A 419 -15.31 -17.54 13.21
CA GLY A 419 -14.95 -16.34 13.97
C GLY A 419 -14.49 -15.16 13.09
N LEU A 420 -13.42 -14.48 13.52
CA LEU A 420 -12.85 -13.34 12.80
C LEU A 420 -12.32 -13.71 11.41
N LYS A 421 -11.83 -14.94 11.22
CA LYS A 421 -11.36 -15.39 9.89
C LYS A 421 -12.50 -15.36 8.88
N LYS A 422 -13.66 -15.94 9.25
CA LYS A 422 -14.86 -15.93 8.39
C LYS A 422 -15.33 -14.51 8.14
N LYS A 423 -15.43 -13.70 9.20
CA LYS A 423 -15.89 -12.31 9.12
C LYS A 423 -15.04 -11.52 8.11
N PHE A 424 -13.72 -11.55 8.26
CA PHE A 424 -12.81 -10.77 7.42
C PHE A 424 -12.76 -11.29 5.99
N MET A 425 -12.84 -12.61 5.77
CA MET A 425 -13.00 -13.16 4.42
C MET A 425 -14.28 -12.67 3.75
N MET A 426 -15.43 -12.74 4.43
CA MET A 426 -16.71 -12.32 3.83
C MET A 426 -16.74 -10.81 3.57
N GLU A 427 -16.17 -10.02 4.47
CA GLU A 427 -16.07 -8.57 4.35
C GLU A 427 -15.14 -8.12 3.22
N SER A 428 -14.07 -8.86 2.95
CA SER A 428 -13.10 -8.59 1.87
C SER A 428 -13.38 -9.33 0.56
N MET A 429 -14.50 -10.06 0.47
CA MET A 429 -14.83 -10.88 -0.69
C MET A 429 -15.22 -10.02 -1.90
N VAL A 430 -14.60 -10.30 -3.04
CA VAL A 430 -15.01 -9.73 -4.32
C VAL A 430 -16.30 -10.41 -4.77
N LYS A 431 -17.40 -9.64 -4.77
CA LYS A 431 -18.75 -10.16 -5.06
C LYS A 431 -19.06 -10.29 -6.54
N TYR A 432 -18.43 -9.48 -7.39
CA TYR A 432 -18.65 -9.47 -8.83
C TYR A 432 -17.33 -9.17 -9.56
N PRO A 433 -17.14 -9.69 -10.78
CA PRO A 433 -16.03 -9.30 -11.65
C PRO A 433 -16.02 -7.79 -11.88
N MET A 434 -14.84 -7.20 -11.92
CA MET A 434 -14.72 -5.80 -12.28
C MET A 434 -14.98 -5.68 -13.78
N ASP A 435 -16.03 -4.93 -14.14
CA ASP A 435 -16.30 -4.64 -15.55
C ASP A 435 -15.12 -3.89 -16.15
N ALA A 436 -14.43 -3.05 -15.36
CA ALA A 436 -13.29 -2.24 -15.78
C ALA A 436 -12.02 -3.05 -15.98
N SER A 437 -11.31 -2.71 -17.05
CA SER A 437 -9.90 -3.08 -17.15
C SER A 437 -9.11 -2.38 -16.05
N PRO A 438 -8.06 -3.03 -15.52
CA PRO A 438 -7.14 -2.42 -14.55
C PRO A 438 -6.63 -1.06 -15.05
N CYS A 439 -6.22 -0.20 -14.13
CA CYS A 439 -5.56 1.06 -14.47
C CYS A 439 -4.38 0.84 -15.45
N THR A 440 -4.02 1.87 -16.21
CA THR A 440 -2.88 1.79 -17.13
C THR A 440 -1.58 2.07 -16.38
N MET A 441 -0.62 1.13 -16.41
CA MET A 441 0.67 1.34 -15.76
C MET A 441 1.43 2.52 -16.38
N PRO A 442 1.99 3.44 -15.57
CA PRO A 442 2.96 4.42 -16.05
C PRO A 442 4.22 3.72 -16.58
N PRO A 443 4.96 4.34 -17.52
CA PRO A 443 6.21 3.78 -18.03
C PRO A 443 7.28 3.64 -16.92
N PRO A 444 8.31 2.80 -17.09
CA PRO A 444 9.42 2.72 -16.13
C PRO A 444 10.11 4.08 -15.96
N PHE A 445 10.81 4.27 -14.84
CA PHE A 445 11.65 5.45 -14.67
C PHE A 445 12.75 5.50 -15.72
N SER A 446 12.94 6.67 -16.33
CA SER A 446 14.21 6.93 -17.00
C SER A 446 15.35 7.01 -15.96
N PRO A 447 16.61 6.69 -16.31
CA PRO A 447 17.72 6.78 -15.37
C PRO A 447 17.86 8.16 -14.70
N LEU A 448 17.68 9.23 -15.46
CA LEU A 448 17.78 10.60 -14.97
C LEU A 448 16.62 10.96 -14.02
N GLU A 449 15.41 10.53 -14.35
CA GLU A 449 14.23 10.76 -13.52
C GLU A 449 14.36 10.03 -12.17
N LEU A 450 14.76 8.76 -12.20
CA LEU A 450 15.01 7.98 -10.98
C LEU A 450 16.08 8.63 -10.12
N GLN A 451 17.22 9.02 -10.71
CA GLN A 451 18.30 9.69 -10.00
C GLN A 451 17.84 11.02 -9.39
N THR A 452 17.05 11.81 -10.12
CA THR A 452 16.51 13.08 -9.63
C THR A 452 15.55 12.87 -8.46
N PHE A 453 14.66 11.88 -8.57
CA PHE A 453 13.73 11.50 -7.51
C PHE A 453 14.47 11.07 -6.23
N LEU A 454 15.47 10.19 -6.35
CA LEU A 454 16.27 9.72 -5.22
C LEU A 454 17.10 10.85 -4.61
N LYS A 455 17.73 11.71 -5.44
CA LYS A 455 18.50 12.87 -4.96
C LYS A 455 17.60 13.85 -4.21
N ARG A 456 16.38 14.08 -4.67
CA ARG A 456 15.40 14.92 -3.98
C ARG A 456 15.10 14.38 -2.58
N LYS A 457 14.86 13.07 -2.44
CA LYS A 457 14.65 12.43 -1.12
C LYS A 457 15.82 12.67 -0.18
N VAL A 458 17.03 12.35 -0.62
CA VAL A 458 18.25 12.51 0.19
C VAL A 458 18.45 13.95 0.60
N ASN A 459 18.27 14.90 -0.33
CA ASN A 459 18.42 16.32 -0.04
C ASN A 459 17.37 16.83 0.97
N SER A 460 16.12 16.38 0.87
CA SER A 460 15.06 16.73 1.84
C SER A 460 15.38 16.21 3.25
N ILE A 461 15.93 15.00 3.38
CA ILE A 461 16.38 14.47 4.68
C ILE A 461 17.53 15.32 5.24
N LYS A 462 18.58 15.56 4.43
CA LYS A 462 19.74 16.39 4.83
C LYS A 462 19.34 17.81 5.24
N GLN A 463 18.31 18.38 4.61
CA GLN A 463 17.79 19.68 4.98
C GLN A 463 17.18 19.67 6.39
N VAL A 464 16.40 18.64 6.74
CA VAL A 464 15.84 18.48 8.09
C VAL A 464 16.95 18.29 9.12
N GLU A 465 17.96 17.47 8.82
CA GLU A 465 19.12 17.26 9.70
C GLU A 465 19.89 18.57 9.96
N ALA A 466 20.05 19.42 8.94
CA ALA A 466 20.66 20.73 9.10
C ALA A 466 19.82 21.67 9.98
N TRP A 467 18.50 21.63 9.87
CA TRP A 467 17.60 22.40 10.75
C TRP A 467 17.65 21.89 12.19
N GLU A 468 17.69 20.57 12.38
CA GLU A 468 17.80 19.93 13.68
C GLU A 468 19.11 20.33 14.37
N LYS A 469 20.23 20.24 13.66
CA LYS A 469 21.55 20.66 14.17
C LYS A 469 21.53 22.11 14.65
N LYS A 470 21.03 23.03 13.81
CA LYS A 470 20.93 24.45 14.16
C LYS A 470 20.01 24.70 15.36
N PHE A 471 18.91 23.94 15.48
CA PHE A 471 17.99 24.06 16.61
C PHE A 471 18.67 23.71 17.93
N TRP A 472 19.46 22.63 17.96
CA TRP A 472 20.18 22.21 19.16
C TRP A 472 21.36 23.12 19.49
N GLU A 473 22.14 23.57 18.49
CA GLU A 473 23.23 24.54 18.71
C GLU A 473 22.72 25.82 19.40
N ASN A 474 21.55 26.33 18.98
CA ASN A 474 20.92 27.52 19.56
C ASN A 474 20.32 27.31 20.97
N GLN A 475 20.20 26.07 21.46
CA GLN A 475 19.71 25.79 22.82
C GLN A 475 20.85 25.78 23.85
N TYR A 476 22.10 25.65 23.38
CA TYR A 476 23.31 25.63 24.21
C TYR A 476 24.07 26.98 24.22
N THR A 477 23.58 27.96 23.47
CA THR A 477 23.97 29.37 23.52
C THR A 477 22.92 30.17 24.24
#